data_AF-A0A7W5H5P1-F1
#
_entry.id   AF-A0A7W5H5P1-F1
#
_cell.length_a   1.000
_cell.length_b   1.000
_cell.length_c   1.000
_cell.angle_alpha   90.00
_cell.angle_beta   90.00
_cell.angle_gamma   90.00
#
_symmetry.space_group_name_H-M   'P 1'
#
loop_
_entity.id
_entity.type
_entity.pdbx_description
1 polymer ?
#
loop_
_entity_poly.entity_id
_entity_poly.type
_entity_poly.pdbx_seq_one_letter_code
_entity_poly.pdbx_strand_id
1 'polypeptide(L)'
;MPAYFSFQAYVYHGEGSPLGRTLEQIAENMKALPGLFFEWDGSLTWANQAGGWQIDATVFDDGTQVQYVDLHGRAASRSGCEVLNQRLNDLFQTWGDPAELRLMRLPDRRWQDLQQFAKESLSAD
;
A
#
# COMPACT_ATOMS: atom_id res chain seq x y z
N MET A 1 9.79 -14.15 -14.81
CA MET A 1 9.85 -15.02 -13.62
C MET A 1 8.53 -14.87 -12.88
N PRO A 2 7.97 -15.93 -12.29
CA PRO A 2 6.84 -15.78 -11.38
C PRO A 2 7.23 -14.86 -10.23
N ALA A 3 6.26 -14.11 -9.69
CA ALA A 3 6.49 -13.32 -8.49
C ALA A 3 6.72 -14.27 -7.31
N TYR A 4 7.67 -13.95 -6.45
CA TYR A 4 7.85 -14.60 -5.15
C TYR A 4 6.63 -14.35 -4.26
N PHE A 5 6.12 -13.11 -4.30
CA PHE A 5 4.91 -12.72 -3.60
C PHE A 5 4.14 -11.71 -4.44
N SER A 6 2.81 -11.81 -4.45
CA SER A 6 1.93 -10.82 -5.07
C SER A 6 0.64 -10.70 -4.29
N PHE A 7 0.04 -9.52 -4.32
CA PHE A 7 -1.08 -9.23 -3.45
C PHE A 7 -1.98 -8.14 -4.05
N GLN A 8 -3.27 -8.24 -3.74
CA GLN A 8 -4.25 -7.17 -3.91
C GLN A 8 -5.00 -6.95 -2.59
N ALA A 9 -5.13 -5.71 -2.15
CA ALA A 9 -5.82 -5.34 -0.93
C ALA A 9 -6.50 -3.99 -1.04
N TYR A 10 -7.49 -3.77 -0.18
CA TYR A 10 -8.00 -2.42 0.09
C TYR A 10 -7.47 -1.94 1.44
N VAL A 11 -7.10 -0.67 1.54
CA VAL A 11 -6.62 -0.05 2.78
C VAL A 11 -7.66 0.91 3.33
N TYR A 12 -7.96 0.75 4.62
CA TYR A 12 -8.95 1.53 5.36
C TYR A 12 -8.38 1.98 6.71
N HIS A 13 -9.05 2.96 7.34
CA HIS A 13 -8.95 3.15 8.78
C HIS A 13 -9.80 2.07 9.49
N GLY A 14 -9.19 1.34 10.42
CA GLY A 14 -9.83 0.19 11.07
C GLY A 14 -10.37 -0.82 10.04
N GLU A 15 -11.51 -1.43 10.35
CA GLU A 15 -12.15 -2.43 9.47
C GLU A 15 -13.25 -1.79 8.61
N GLY A 16 -12.87 -0.88 7.70
CA GLY A 16 -13.75 -0.36 6.65
C GLY A 16 -14.20 1.10 6.80
N SER A 17 -13.57 1.88 7.67
CA SER A 17 -13.85 3.33 7.77
C SER A 17 -12.98 4.15 6.80
N PRO A 18 -13.48 5.31 6.33
CA PRO A 18 -12.66 6.29 5.61
C PRO A 18 -11.43 6.71 6.41
N LEU A 19 -10.37 7.13 5.71
CA LEU A 19 -9.06 7.44 6.31
C LEU A 19 -9.07 8.73 7.16
N GLY A 20 -10.14 9.51 7.14
CA GLY A 20 -10.24 10.78 7.88
C GLY A 20 -9.28 11.87 7.36
N ARG A 21 -8.85 11.75 6.10
CA ARG A 21 -7.88 12.62 5.42
C ARG A 21 -8.40 12.98 4.04
N THR A 22 -8.04 14.16 3.53
CA THR A 22 -8.31 14.53 2.12
C THR A 22 -7.20 14.02 1.21
N LEU A 23 -7.46 13.98 -0.11
CA LEU A 23 -6.46 13.62 -1.11
C LEU A 23 -5.25 14.56 -1.04
N GLU A 24 -5.47 15.85 -0.87
CA GLU A 24 -4.40 16.86 -0.79
C GLU A 24 -3.47 16.61 0.38
N GLN A 25 -4.02 16.28 1.55
CA GLN A 25 -3.24 16.01 2.76
C GLN A 25 -2.30 14.81 2.58
N ILE A 26 -2.79 13.72 1.99
CA ILE A 26 -1.96 12.55 1.76
C ILE A 26 -1.02 12.74 0.56
N ALA A 27 -1.43 13.49 -0.46
CA ALA A 27 -0.63 13.77 -1.65
C ALA A 27 0.60 14.61 -1.35
N GLU A 28 0.51 15.57 -0.42
CA GLU A 28 1.66 16.36 0.04
C GLU A 28 2.73 15.46 0.66
N ASN A 29 2.32 14.53 1.52
CA ASN A 29 3.23 13.56 2.15
C ASN A 29 3.80 12.56 1.13
N MET A 30 2.98 12.06 0.20
CA MET A 30 3.43 11.16 -0.86
C MET A 30 4.47 11.80 -1.77
N LYS A 31 4.32 13.08 -2.13
CA LYS A 31 5.30 13.81 -2.97
C LYS A 31 6.68 13.93 -2.32
N ALA A 32 6.78 13.77 -1.01
CA ALA A 32 8.06 13.74 -0.29
C ALA A 32 8.79 12.39 -0.40
N LEU A 33 8.14 11.32 -0.86
CA LEU A 33 8.72 9.99 -0.97
C LEU A 33 9.56 9.84 -2.25
N PRO A 34 10.90 9.61 -2.15
CA PRO A 34 11.75 9.53 -3.33
C PRO A 34 11.39 8.35 -4.25
N GLY A 35 11.17 8.66 -5.53
CA GLY A 35 10.86 7.66 -6.56
C GLY A 35 9.42 7.17 -6.55
N LEU A 36 8.56 7.70 -5.68
CA LEU A 36 7.12 7.51 -5.78
C LEU A 36 6.58 8.40 -6.90
N PHE A 37 5.84 7.81 -7.84
CA PHE A 37 5.08 8.54 -8.83
C PHE A 37 3.62 8.61 -8.36
N PHE A 38 3.04 9.80 -8.32
CA PHE A 38 1.65 10.05 -7.91
C PHE A 38 1.02 11.06 -8.87
N GLU A 39 -0.19 10.76 -9.33
CA GLU A 39 -1.00 11.64 -10.17
C GLU A 39 -2.26 12.09 -9.41
N TRP A 40 -2.77 13.27 -9.77
CA TRP A 40 -3.94 13.87 -9.10
C TRP A 40 -5.26 13.16 -9.39
N ASP A 41 -5.27 12.14 -10.25
CA ASP A 41 -6.40 11.23 -10.42
C ASP A 41 -6.45 10.14 -9.34
N GLY A 42 -5.53 10.18 -8.37
CA GLY A 42 -5.44 9.24 -7.26
C GLY A 42 -4.50 8.06 -7.53
N SER A 43 -4.01 7.90 -8.76
CA SER A 43 -3.10 6.81 -9.11
C SER A 43 -1.68 7.04 -8.56
N LEU A 44 -1.04 5.96 -8.11
CA LEU A 44 0.36 5.96 -7.71
C LEU A 44 1.06 4.68 -8.10
N THR A 45 2.35 4.81 -8.41
CA THR A 45 3.25 3.67 -8.65
C THR A 45 4.57 3.94 -7.95
N TRP A 46 5.03 2.94 -7.20
CA TRP A 46 6.38 2.89 -6.64
C TRP A 46 7.04 1.58 -7.04
N ALA A 47 8.13 1.65 -7.80
CA ALA A 47 8.75 0.45 -8.32
C ALA A 47 10.26 0.59 -8.43
N ASN A 48 10.94 -0.55 -8.29
CA ASN A 48 12.31 -0.71 -8.73
C ASN A 48 12.44 -2.06 -9.41
N GLN A 49 12.47 -2.06 -10.75
CA GLN A 49 12.56 -3.28 -11.54
C GLN A 49 13.86 -4.05 -11.26
N ALA A 50 14.98 -3.35 -11.06
CA ALA A 50 16.25 -3.98 -10.70
C ALA A 50 16.21 -4.57 -9.28
N GLY A 51 15.46 -3.94 -8.38
CA GLY A 51 15.16 -4.44 -7.03
C GLY A 51 14.07 -5.52 -6.99
N GLY A 52 13.43 -5.80 -8.12
CA GLY A 52 12.42 -6.85 -8.24
C GLY A 52 11.14 -6.59 -7.47
N TRP A 53 10.74 -5.34 -7.23
CA TRP A 53 9.49 -5.02 -6.52
C TRP A 53 8.72 -3.87 -7.18
N GLN A 54 7.40 -3.87 -6.96
CA GLN A 54 6.48 -2.85 -7.45
C GLN A 54 5.24 -2.78 -6.54
N ILE A 55 4.77 -1.57 -6.31
CA ILE A 55 3.52 -1.21 -5.64
C ILE A 55 2.76 -0.29 -6.58
N ASP A 56 1.52 -0.62 -6.88
CA ASP A 56 0.58 0.27 -7.57
C ASP A 56 -0.61 0.50 -6.64
N ALA A 57 -1.14 1.71 -6.63
CA ALA A 57 -2.35 1.98 -5.88
C ALA A 57 -3.22 3.03 -6.55
N THR A 58 -4.49 3.07 -6.16
CA THR A 58 -5.43 4.12 -6.53
C THR A 58 -6.16 4.57 -5.29
N VAL A 59 -6.04 5.85 -4.97
CA VAL A 59 -6.76 6.50 -3.88
C VAL A 59 -8.18 6.80 -4.37
N PHE A 60 -9.18 6.33 -3.63
CA PHE A 60 -10.58 6.66 -3.88
C PHE A 60 -11.07 7.64 -2.81
N ASP A 61 -11.40 8.86 -3.23
CA ASP A 61 -12.03 9.89 -2.40
C ASP A 61 -13.44 10.25 -2.91
N ASP A 62 -14.23 10.91 -2.07
CA ASP A 62 -15.58 11.40 -2.39
C ASP A 62 -15.66 12.93 -2.53
N GLY A 63 -14.52 13.60 -2.69
CA GLY A 63 -14.38 15.06 -2.66
C GLY A 63 -14.32 15.67 -1.25
N THR A 64 -14.57 14.89 -0.20
CA THR A 64 -14.45 15.34 1.20
C THR A 64 -13.33 14.63 1.92
N GLN A 65 -13.22 13.31 1.75
CA GLN A 65 -12.17 12.49 2.35
C GLN A 65 -11.89 11.23 1.54
N VAL A 66 -10.70 10.68 1.74
CA VAL A 66 -10.29 9.39 1.20
C VAL A 66 -11.12 8.28 1.86
N GLN A 67 -11.85 7.56 1.03
CA GLN A 67 -12.70 6.44 1.44
C GLN A 67 -11.88 5.18 1.66
N TYR A 68 -10.97 4.88 0.73
CA TYR A 68 -10.04 3.76 0.78
C TYR A 68 -8.94 3.91 -0.27
N VAL A 69 -7.94 3.05 -0.20
CA VAL A 69 -6.91 2.89 -1.23
C VAL A 69 -7.00 1.47 -1.81
N ASP A 70 -7.14 1.34 -3.12
CA ASP A 70 -6.95 0.06 -3.82
C ASP A 70 -5.46 -0.14 -4.05
N LEU A 71 -4.90 -1.23 -3.53
CA LEU A 71 -3.47 -1.45 -3.41
C LEU A 71 -3.08 -2.81 -3.99
N HIS A 72 -2.15 -2.79 -4.92
CA HIS A 72 -1.53 -3.97 -5.52
C HIS A 72 -0.04 -3.93 -5.30
N GLY A 73 0.57 -5.10 -5.19
CA GLY A 73 2.01 -5.16 -5.21
C GLY A 73 2.55 -6.54 -5.51
N ARG A 74 3.82 -6.54 -5.89
CA ARG A 74 4.56 -7.75 -6.25
C ARG A 74 6.02 -7.61 -5.90
N ALA A 75 6.63 -8.73 -5.55
CA ALA A 75 8.06 -8.87 -5.38
C ALA A 75 8.54 -10.18 -6.02
N ALA A 76 9.73 -10.17 -6.61
CA ALA A 76 10.33 -11.29 -7.33
C ALA A 76 11.27 -12.14 -6.46
N SER A 77 11.61 -11.67 -5.26
CA SER A 77 12.46 -12.36 -4.29
C SER A 77 12.08 -11.97 -2.86
N ARG A 78 12.57 -12.74 -1.89
CA ARG A 78 12.46 -12.39 -0.47
C ARG A 78 13.06 -11.01 -0.14
N SER A 79 14.21 -10.68 -0.71
CA SER A 79 14.82 -9.34 -0.55
C SER A 79 13.95 -8.24 -1.17
N GLY A 80 13.28 -8.53 -2.29
CA GLY A 80 12.27 -7.64 -2.86
C GLY A 80 11.07 -7.44 -1.92
N CYS A 81 10.62 -8.50 -1.22
CA CYS A 81 9.57 -8.40 -0.21
C CYS A 81 9.97 -7.54 1.00
N GLU A 82 11.23 -7.65 1.46
CA GLU A 82 11.73 -6.80 2.55
C GLU A 82 11.64 -5.33 2.19
N VAL A 83 12.06 -4.96 0.97
CA VAL A 83 11.95 -3.58 0.49
C VAL A 83 10.48 -3.19 0.28
N LEU A 84 9.67 -4.06 -0.32
CA LEU A 84 8.23 -3.81 -0.50
C LEU A 84 7.53 -3.53 0.83
N ASN A 85 7.81 -4.31 1.89
CA ASN A 85 7.24 -4.08 3.22
C ASN A 85 7.70 -2.75 3.82
N GLN A 86 8.96 -2.35 3.62
CA GLN A 86 9.44 -1.04 4.03
C GLN A 86 8.70 0.10 3.32
N ARG A 87 8.50 -0.03 2.01
CA ARG A 87 7.77 0.96 1.19
C ARG A 87 6.29 1.03 1.50
N LEU A 88 5.66 -0.09 1.85
CA LEU A 88 4.30 -0.09 2.37
C LEU A 88 4.21 0.65 3.71
N ASN A 89 5.18 0.47 4.61
CA ASN A 89 5.21 1.25 5.85
C ASN A 89 5.35 2.74 5.57
N ASP A 90 6.25 3.15 4.66
CA ASP A 90 6.40 4.55 4.24
C ASP A 90 5.08 5.11 3.68
N LEU A 91 4.38 4.36 2.81
CA LEU A 91 3.07 4.76 2.27
C LEU A 91 1.99 4.89 3.36
N PHE A 92 1.92 3.94 4.29
CA PHE A 92 0.95 3.99 5.38
C PHE A 92 1.13 5.23 6.24
N GLN A 93 2.37 5.67 6.46
CA GLN A 93 2.66 6.93 7.17
C GLN A 93 2.17 8.18 6.40
N THR A 94 2.08 8.11 5.07
CA THR A 94 1.50 9.20 4.28
C THR A 94 -0.03 9.23 4.34
N TRP A 95 -0.65 8.06 4.50
CA TRP A 95 -2.11 7.89 4.51
C TRP A 95 -2.73 8.10 5.90
N GLY A 96 -1.98 7.89 6.98
CA GLY A 96 -2.46 8.02 8.35
C GLY A 96 -1.48 7.46 9.38
N ASP A 97 -1.98 7.10 10.55
CA ASP A 97 -1.21 6.31 11.51
C ASP A 97 -1.20 4.83 11.08
N PRO A 98 -0.04 4.22 10.77
CA PRO A 98 0.03 2.80 10.40
C PRO A 98 -0.61 1.84 11.42
N ALA A 99 -0.68 2.21 12.71
CA ALA A 99 -1.33 1.42 13.74
C ALA A 99 -2.86 1.42 13.64
N GLU A 100 -3.45 2.44 13.02
CA GLU A 100 -4.89 2.60 12.82
C GLU A 100 -5.37 2.05 11.48
N LEU A 101 -4.47 1.91 10.50
CA LEU A 101 -4.79 1.40 9.17
C LEU A 101 -4.83 -0.13 9.13
N ARG A 102 -5.72 -0.68 8.29
CA ARG A 102 -5.81 -2.13 8.01
C ARG A 102 -5.91 -2.40 6.52
N LEU A 103 -5.39 -3.56 6.12
CA LEU A 103 -5.50 -4.12 4.78
C LEU A 103 -6.59 -5.18 4.77
N MET A 104 -7.56 -5.09 3.85
CA MET A 104 -8.43 -6.20 3.49
C MET A 104 -7.84 -6.95 2.31
N ARG A 105 -7.27 -8.14 2.56
CA ARG A 105 -6.70 -9.01 1.52
C ARG A 105 -7.79 -9.54 0.59
N LEU A 106 -7.49 -9.58 -0.71
CA LEU A 106 -8.37 -10.16 -1.73
C LEU A 106 -7.77 -11.47 -2.28
N PRO A 107 -8.63 -12.44 -2.67
CA PRO A 107 -10.09 -12.40 -2.70
C PRO A 107 -10.78 -12.81 -1.38
N ASP A 108 -10.04 -13.25 -0.38
CA ASP A 108 -10.56 -13.85 0.88
C ASP A 108 -11.18 -12.85 1.86
N ARG A 109 -11.01 -11.53 1.62
CA ARG A 109 -11.51 -10.43 2.46
C ARG A 109 -11.06 -10.53 3.91
N ARG A 110 -9.82 -10.96 4.12
CA ARG A 110 -9.21 -11.07 5.45
C ARG A 110 -8.53 -9.77 5.85
N TRP A 111 -8.88 -9.25 7.02
CA TRP A 111 -8.23 -8.08 7.60
C TRP A 111 -6.85 -8.41 8.14
N GLN A 112 -5.89 -7.52 7.89
CA GLN A 112 -4.52 -7.58 8.39
C GLN A 112 -4.01 -6.21 8.79
N ASP A 113 -3.16 -6.14 9.80
CA ASP A 113 -2.23 -5.03 9.99
C ASP A 113 -0.93 -5.26 9.18
N LEU A 114 -0.05 -4.25 9.14
CA LEU A 114 1.24 -4.35 8.43
C LEU A 114 2.15 -5.45 8.98
N GLN A 115 2.08 -5.76 10.29
CA GLN A 115 2.92 -6.78 10.90
C GLN A 115 2.50 -8.18 10.45
N GLN A 116 1.19 -8.45 10.45
CA GLN A 116 0.60 -9.70 9.97
C GLN A 116 0.86 -9.86 8.47
N PHE A 117 0.68 -8.81 7.69
CA PHE A 117 0.99 -8.79 6.26
C PHE A 117 2.47 -9.10 5.99
N ALA A 118 3.39 -8.43 6.69
CA ALA A 118 4.82 -8.63 6.50
C ALA A 118 5.28 -10.05 6.85
N LYS A 119 4.73 -10.66 7.91
CA LYS A 119 5.00 -12.06 8.25
C LYS A 119 4.59 -13.00 7.11
N GLU A 120 3.41 -12.79 6.54
CA GLU A 120 2.91 -13.59 5.43
C GLU A 120 3.74 -13.40 4.15
N SER A 121 4.05 -12.15 3.78
CA SER A 121 4.79 -11.84 2.55
C SER A 121 6.24 -12.34 2.56
N LEU A 122 6.83 -12.51 3.75
CA LEU A 122 8.18 -13.05 3.95
C LEU A 122 8.22 -14.57 4.14
N SER A 123 7.07 -15.21 4.32
CA SER A 123 6.95 -16.67 4.51
C SER A 123 6.40 -17.39 3.27
N ALA A 124 6.22 -16.67 2.16
CA ALA A 124 5.83 -17.26 0.89
C ALA A 124 7.02 -18.04 0.32
N ASP A 125 7.06 -19.36 0.48
CA ASP A 125 8.06 -20.23 -0.16
C ASP A 125 7.61 -20.67 -1.57
#